data_AF-A0A1N6X685-F1
#
_entry.id   AF-A0A1N6X685-F1
#
_cell.length_a   1.000
_cell.length_b   1.000
_cell.length_c   1.000
_cell.angle_alpha   90.00
_cell.angle_beta   90.00
_cell.angle_gamma   90.00
#
_symmetry.space_group_name_H-M   'P 1'
#
loop_
_entity.id
_entity.type
_entity.pdbx_description
1 polymer ?
#
loop_
_entity_poly.entity_id
_entity_poly.type
_entity_poly.pdbx_seq_one_letter_code
_entity_poly.pdbx_strand_id
1 'polypeptide(L)'
;KGVASEMDAEKAIRLGLDGIIVSNHGGRQLDAGESTIRPLTRIAEKYGDQIKVMMDSGLRSGPDIARTMASGAEFTFLGRSFMYGVAALGSKGGNHTISLLKTELQQVMEQVCCEHTMDFPNHLIKKIK
;
A
#
# COMPACT_ATOMS: atom_id res chain seq x y z
N LYS A 1 -10.75 2.20 7.79
CA LYS A 1 -9.93 1.07 7.24
C LYS A 1 -10.85 -0.02 6.74
N GLY A 2 -10.55 -0.66 5.61
CA GLY A 2 -11.39 -1.71 5.03
C GLY A 2 -12.18 -1.26 3.80
N VAL A 3 -11.84 -0.10 3.23
CA VAL A 3 -12.50 0.41 2.02
C VAL A 3 -12.12 -0.48 0.85
N ALA A 4 -13.09 -0.88 0.04
CA ALA A 4 -12.89 -1.71 -1.14
C ALA A 4 -13.68 -1.23 -2.37
N SER A 5 -14.42 -0.12 -2.25
CA SER A 5 -15.26 0.42 -3.31
C SER A 5 -15.13 1.96 -3.42
N GLU A 6 -15.40 2.49 -4.61
CA GLU A 6 -15.45 3.95 -4.83
C GLU A 6 -16.59 4.62 -4.06
N MET A 7 -17.72 3.91 -3.88
CA MET A 7 -18.88 4.40 -3.12
C MET A 7 -18.51 4.66 -1.66
N ASP A 8 -17.73 3.77 -1.04
CA ASP A 8 -17.28 3.94 0.34
C ASP A 8 -16.23 5.05 0.47
N ALA A 9 -15.36 5.21 -0.53
CA ALA A 9 -14.41 6.32 -0.57
C ALA A 9 -15.13 7.67 -0.68
N GLU A 10 -16.13 7.77 -1.55
CA GLU A 10 -16.96 8.98 -1.70
C GLU A 10 -17.70 9.29 -0.40
N LYS A 11 -18.28 8.27 0.25
CA LYS A 11 -18.93 8.45 1.55
C LYS A 11 -17.95 8.92 2.63
N ALA A 12 -16.73 8.39 2.66
CA ALA A 12 -15.68 8.84 3.58
C ALA A 12 -15.36 10.33 3.41
N ILE A 13 -15.24 10.81 2.16
CA ILE A 13 -15.03 12.23 1.85
C ILE A 13 -16.20 13.08 2.37
N ARG A 14 -17.45 12.69 2.08
CA ARG A 14 -18.64 13.44 2.52
C ARG A 14 -18.75 13.52 4.05
N LEU A 15 -18.23 12.52 4.76
CA LEU A 15 -18.19 12.49 6.21
C LEU A 15 -17.03 13.32 6.80
N GLY A 16 -16.16 13.90 5.97
CA GLY A 16 -15.03 14.72 6.41
C GLY A 16 -13.88 13.90 7.00
N LEU A 17 -13.68 12.66 6.57
CA LEU A 17 -12.54 11.85 7.02
C LEU A 17 -11.24 12.30 6.34
N ASP A 18 -10.14 12.29 7.08
CA ASP A 18 -8.81 12.70 6.56
C ASP A 18 -8.20 11.69 5.59
N GLY A 19 -8.57 10.41 5.73
CA GLY A 19 -7.92 9.33 5.01
C GLY A 19 -8.65 8.00 5.07
N ILE A 20 -8.35 7.15 4.10
CA ILE A 20 -8.84 5.78 3.98
C ILE A 20 -7.70 4.79 3.81
N ILE A 21 -7.95 3.55 4.25
CA ILE A 21 -7.04 2.42 4.03
C ILE A 21 -7.80 1.38 3.22
N VAL A 22 -7.38 1.19 1.97
CA VAL A 22 -7.84 0.12 1.08
C VAL A 22 -7.30 -1.21 1.60
N SER A 23 -8.21 -2.08 2.02
CA SER A 23 -7.86 -3.26 2.82
C SER A 23 -8.93 -4.33 2.70
N ASN A 24 -8.53 -5.59 2.50
CA ASN A 24 -9.40 -6.75 2.65
C ASN A 24 -9.04 -7.56 3.92
N HIS A 25 -8.41 -6.88 4.89
CA HIS A 25 -7.96 -7.46 6.16
C HIS A 25 -6.96 -8.61 5.98
N GLY A 26 -6.12 -8.54 4.95
CA GLY A 26 -5.13 -9.57 4.64
C GLY A 26 -5.72 -10.87 4.12
N GLY A 27 -6.91 -10.81 3.50
CA GLY A 27 -7.65 -11.96 2.96
C GLY A 27 -8.31 -12.81 4.03
N ARG A 28 -8.77 -12.21 5.14
CA ARG A 28 -9.29 -12.93 6.32
C ARG A 28 -10.79 -12.75 6.56
N GLN A 29 -11.45 -11.90 5.78
CA GLN A 29 -12.86 -11.54 5.97
C GLN A 29 -13.68 -12.08 4.81
N LEU A 30 -13.90 -11.28 3.75
CA LEU A 30 -14.56 -11.76 2.55
C LEU A 30 -13.55 -12.42 1.60
N ASP A 31 -13.55 -13.75 1.55
CA ASP A 31 -12.58 -14.56 0.80
C ASP A 31 -12.66 -14.31 -0.72
N ALA A 32 -13.88 -14.24 -1.27
CA ALA A 32 -14.13 -13.97 -2.69
C ALA A 32 -13.98 -12.48 -3.09
N GLY A 33 -13.40 -11.65 -2.22
CA GLY A 33 -13.16 -10.22 -2.49
C GLY A 33 -12.00 -10.00 -3.48
N GLU A 34 -11.98 -8.83 -4.14
CA GLU A 34 -10.86 -8.45 -4.99
C GLU A 34 -9.55 -8.29 -4.19
N SER A 35 -8.41 -8.45 -4.87
CA SER A 35 -7.12 -8.04 -4.31
C SER A 35 -7.09 -6.53 -4.12
N THR A 36 -6.51 -6.05 -3.02
CA THR A 36 -6.57 -4.63 -2.61
C THR A 36 -5.94 -3.66 -3.59
N ILE A 37 -4.99 -4.12 -4.41
CA ILE A 37 -4.35 -3.28 -5.43
C ILE A 37 -5.34 -2.78 -6.49
N ARG A 38 -6.38 -3.56 -6.82
CA ARG A 38 -7.38 -3.20 -7.82
C ARG A 38 -8.25 -2.01 -7.40
N PRO A 39 -8.96 -2.04 -6.27
CA PRO A 39 -9.70 -0.88 -5.79
C PRO A 39 -8.76 0.27 -5.42
N LEU A 40 -7.53 0.02 -4.94
CA LEU A 40 -6.56 1.09 -4.69
C LEU A 40 -6.36 1.95 -5.94
N THR A 41 -6.01 1.35 -7.08
CA THR A 41 -5.71 2.11 -8.29
C THR A 41 -6.89 2.96 -8.73
N ARG A 42 -8.11 2.41 -8.74
CA ARG A 42 -9.32 3.15 -9.12
C ARG A 42 -9.65 4.29 -8.16
N ILE A 43 -9.54 4.03 -6.86
CA ILE A 43 -9.85 5.02 -5.81
C ILE A 43 -8.81 6.13 -5.81
N ALA A 44 -7.53 5.82 -5.91
CA ALA A 44 -6.46 6.81 -5.95
C ALA A 44 -6.56 7.70 -7.19
N GLU A 45 -6.81 7.12 -8.37
CA GLU A 45 -7.01 7.88 -9.62
C GLU A 45 -8.19 8.86 -9.52
N LYS A 46 -9.28 8.46 -8.85
CA LYS A 46 -10.51 9.27 -8.81
C LYS A 46 -10.57 10.25 -7.64
N TYR A 47 -9.96 9.91 -6.50
CA TYR A 47 -10.16 10.61 -5.22
C TYR A 47 -8.88 11.01 -4.50
N GLY A 48 -7.70 10.70 -5.04
CA GLY A 48 -6.41 10.97 -4.38
C GLY A 48 -6.16 12.44 -4.03
N ASP A 49 -6.74 13.37 -4.80
CA ASP A 49 -6.65 14.82 -4.54
C ASP A 49 -7.63 15.32 -3.46
N GLN A 50 -8.55 14.46 -3.00
CA GLN A 50 -9.62 14.83 -2.06
C GLN A 50 -9.45 14.19 -0.69
N ILE A 51 -8.78 13.04 -0.60
CA ILE A 51 -8.62 12.28 0.65
C ILE A 51 -7.33 11.48 0.60
N LYS A 52 -6.68 11.29 1.76
CA LYS A 52 -5.47 10.45 1.82
C LYS A 52 -5.80 8.99 1.53
N VAL A 53 -5.14 8.40 0.51
CA VAL A 53 -5.37 7.01 0.11
C VAL A 53 -4.17 6.15 0.49
N MET A 54 -4.40 5.17 1.36
CA MET A 54 -3.38 4.24 1.82
C MET A 54 -3.81 2.79 1.57
N MET A 55 -2.89 1.82 1.66
CA MET A 55 -3.20 0.40 1.40
C MET A 55 -2.51 -0.57 2.36
N ASP A 56 -3.17 -1.70 2.63
CA ASP A 56 -2.55 -2.90 3.20
C ASP A 56 -2.91 -4.16 2.39
N SER A 57 -2.58 -5.33 2.93
CA SER A 57 -2.93 -6.66 2.42
C SER A 57 -2.09 -7.12 1.22
N GLY A 58 -1.18 -8.06 1.50
CA GLY A 58 -0.43 -8.80 0.46
C GLY A 58 1.02 -8.38 0.25
N LEU A 59 1.42 -7.17 0.67
CA LEU A 59 2.81 -6.69 0.50
C LEU A 59 3.80 -7.52 1.34
N ARG A 60 4.92 -7.95 0.73
CA ARG A 60 5.96 -8.75 1.40
C ARG A 60 7.37 -8.22 1.21
N SER A 61 7.58 -7.32 0.24
CA SER A 61 8.90 -6.86 -0.17
C SER A 61 8.93 -5.37 -0.53
N GLY A 62 10.14 -4.80 -0.65
CA GLY A 62 10.36 -3.45 -1.19
C GLY A 62 9.72 -3.19 -2.55
N PRO A 63 9.86 -4.08 -3.55
CA PRO A 63 9.13 -4.00 -4.82
C PRO A 63 7.60 -3.96 -4.68
N ASP A 64 7.02 -4.66 -3.70
CA ASP A 64 5.57 -4.58 -3.46
C ASP A 64 5.17 -3.20 -2.93
N ILE A 65 5.98 -2.63 -2.03
CA ILE A 65 5.79 -1.26 -1.51
C ILE A 65 5.87 -0.26 -2.67
N ALA A 66 6.95 -0.31 -3.46
CA ALA A 66 7.16 0.57 -4.60
C ALA A 66 6.00 0.52 -5.60
N ARG A 67 5.56 -0.69 -6.00
CA ARG A 67 4.42 -0.85 -6.93
C ARG A 67 3.11 -0.33 -6.35
N THR A 68 2.90 -0.50 -5.05
CA THR A 68 1.69 0.00 -4.37
C THR A 68 1.69 1.53 -4.31
N MET A 69 2.82 2.15 -3.98
CA MET A 69 2.97 3.60 -4.00
C MET A 69 2.84 4.17 -5.42
N ALA A 70 3.46 3.50 -6.40
CA ALA A 70 3.33 3.84 -7.82
C ALA A 70 1.88 3.76 -8.31
N SER A 71 1.06 2.91 -7.68
CA SER A 71 -0.37 2.77 -7.98
C SER A 71 -1.26 3.79 -7.26
N GLY A 72 -0.67 4.79 -6.61
CA GLY A 72 -1.37 5.93 -6.01
C GLY A 72 -1.60 5.84 -4.49
N ALA A 73 -1.01 4.87 -3.79
CA ALA A 73 -1.01 4.89 -2.33
C ALA A 73 0.03 5.87 -1.79
N GLU A 74 -0.36 6.73 -0.86
CA GLU A 74 0.56 7.62 -0.16
C GLU A 74 1.31 6.91 0.98
N PHE A 75 0.73 5.82 1.51
CA PHE A 75 1.35 5.01 2.55
C PHE A 75 0.91 3.55 2.45
N THR A 76 1.78 2.64 2.89
CA THR A 76 1.51 1.19 2.90
C THR A 76 1.69 0.57 4.28
N PHE A 77 0.85 -0.41 4.61
CA PHE A 77 0.94 -1.14 5.88
C PHE A 77 1.21 -2.63 5.65
N LEU A 78 2.04 -3.20 6.52
CA LEU A 78 2.36 -4.64 6.52
C LEU A 78 2.04 -5.23 7.90
N GLY A 79 1.29 -6.34 7.91
CA GLY A 79 0.93 -7.04 9.16
C GLY A 79 1.78 -8.29 9.38
N ARG A 80 1.50 -9.35 8.60
CA ARG A 80 2.12 -10.69 8.79
C ARG A 80 3.65 -10.67 8.76
N SER A 81 4.28 -9.88 7.89
CA SER A 81 5.74 -9.79 7.83
C SER A 81 6.36 -9.37 9.18
N PHE A 82 5.79 -8.37 9.84
CA PHE A 82 6.22 -7.94 11.18
C PHE A 82 5.90 -8.98 12.24
N MET A 83 4.72 -9.59 12.18
CA MET A 83 4.35 -10.68 13.10
C MET A 83 5.35 -11.84 13.04
N TYR A 84 5.76 -12.25 11.83
CA TYR A 84 6.75 -13.31 11.65
C TYR A 84 8.14 -12.88 12.14
N GLY A 85 8.56 -11.64 11.86
CA GLY A 85 9.82 -11.12 12.39
C GLY A 85 9.88 -11.15 13.91
N VAL A 86 8.81 -10.68 14.58
CA VAL A 86 8.71 -10.70 16.05
C VAL A 86 8.66 -12.14 16.59
N ALA A 87 7.94 -13.05 15.93
CA ALA A 87 7.89 -14.45 16.35
C ALA A 87 9.28 -15.13 16.27
N ALA A 88 10.10 -14.79 15.27
CA ALA A 88 11.41 -15.39 15.08
C ALA A 88 12.52 -14.75 15.94
N LEU A 89 12.47 -13.43 16.15
CA LEU A 89 13.57 -12.65 16.73
C LEU A 89 13.18 -11.86 18.00
N GLY A 90 11.97 -12.08 18.52
CA GLY A 90 11.44 -11.40 19.69
C GLY A 90 11.36 -9.88 19.50
N SER A 91 11.80 -9.12 20.50
CA SER A 91 11.79 -7.65 20.50
C SER A 91 12.63 -7.03 19.37
N LYS A 92 13.59 -7.77 18.81
CA LYS A 92 14.42 -7.31 17.68
C LYS A 92 13.73 -7.52 16.32
N GLY A 93 12.68 -8.32 16.27
CA GLY A 93 12.02 -8.73 15.04
C GLY A 93 11.42 -7.58 14.24
N GLY A 94 10.75 -6.65 14.91
CA GLY A 94 10.16 -5.49 14.24
C GLY A 94 11.22 -4.63 13.54
N ASN A 95 12.33 -4.34 14.24
CA ASN A 95 13.45 -3.56 13.68
C ASN A 95 14.15 -4.29 12.53
N HIS A 96 14.33 -5.60 12.66
CA HIS A 96 14.91 -6.42 11.58
C HIS A 96 14.03 -6.39 10.32
N THR A 97 12.72 -6.61 10.47
CA THR A 97 11.77 -6.60 9.34
C THR A 97 11.72 -5.25 8.64
N ILE A 98 11.59 -4.13 9.37
CA ILE A 98 11.54 -2.80 8.71
C ILE A 98 12.88 -2.44 8.05
N SER A 99 14.01 -2.86 8.63
CA SER A 99 15.33 -2.63 8.03
C SER A 99 15.42 -3.32 6.67
N LEU A 100 15.01 -4.59 6.58
CA LEU A 100 15.03 -5.34 5.33
C LEU A 100 14.12 -4.71 4.26
N LEU A 101 12.88 -4.38 4.62
CA LEU A 101 11.93 -3.73 3.71
C LEU A 101 12.45 -2.37 3.21
N LYS A 102 13.10 -1.58 4.07
CA LYS A 102 13.73 -0.31 3.68
C LYS A 102 14.89 -0.53 2.71
N THR A 103 15.75 -1.52 2.95
CA THR A 103 16.85 -1.87 2.04
C THR A 103 16.32 -2.28 0.67
N GLU A 104 15.31 -3.15 0.62
CA GLU A 104 14.70 -3.57 -0.64
C GLU A 104 14.01 -2.40 -1.36
N LEU A 105 13.32 -1.51 -0.64
CA LEU A 105 12.68 -0.33 -1.24
C LEU A 105 13.73 0.63 -1.82
N GLN A 106 14.80 0.88 -1.09
CA GLN A 106 15.92 1.71 -1.52
C GLN A 106 16.57 1.17 -2.80
N GLN A 107 16.77 -0.15 -2.89
CA GLN A 107 17.27 -0.80 -4.11
C GLN A 107 16.37 -0.54 -5.31
N VAL A 108 15.04 -0.60 -5.13
CA VAL A 108 14.10 -0.29 -6.21
C VAL A 108 14.20 1.19 -6.61
N MET A 109 14.25 2.10 -5.64
CA MET A 109 14.42 3.54 -5.89
C MET A 109 15.67 3.83 -6.73
N GLU A 110 16.80 3.22 -6.38
CA GLU A 110 18.06 3.34 -7.13
C GLU A 110 17.96 2.78 -8.55
N GLN A 111 17.35 1.59 -8.71
CA GLN A 111 17.21 0.94 -10.01
C GLN A 111 16.31 1.70 -10.99
N VAL A 112 15.31 2.43 -10.49
CA VAL A 112 14.39 3.22 -11.33
C VAL A 112 14.70 4.72 -11.33
N CYS A 113 15.80 5.15 -10.70
CA CYS A 113 16.19 6.55 -10.54
C CYS A 113 15.06 7.41 -9.91
N CYS A 114 14.38 6.88 -8.89
CA CYS A 114 13.33 7.57 -8.15
C CYS A 114 13.92 8.17 -6.87
N GLU A 115 14.06 9.49 -6.79
CA GLU A 115 14.71 10.17 -5.67
C GLU A 115 13.84 10.21 -4.41
N HIS A 116 12.53 10.45 -4.57
CA HIS A 116 11.59 10.49 -3.46
C HIS A 116 10.51 9.41 -3.61
N THR A 117 10.16 8.76 -2.51
CA THR A 117 9.10 7.72 -2.53
C THR A 117 7.75 8.23 -3.06
N MET A 118 7.46 9.51 -2.92
CA MET A 118 6.23 10.12 -3.46
C MET A 118 6.23 10.20 -4.99
N ASP A 119 7.38 10.09 -5.65
CA ASP A 119 7.52 10.20 -7.10
C ASP A 119 7.28 8.86 -7.82
N PHE A 120 7.12 7.74 -7.10
CA PHE A 120 6.84 6.43 -7.70
C PHE A 120 5.74 6.41 -8.76
N PRO A 121 4.63 7.19 -8.66
CA PRO A 121 3.64 7.26 -9.73
C PRO A 121 4.21 7.65 -11.10
N ASN A 122 5.30 8.43 -11.14
CA ASN A 122 5.98 8.83 -12.38
C ASN A 122 6.75 7.69 -13.04
N HIS A 123 7.04 6.62 -12.30
CA HIS A 123 7.78 5.44 -12.78
C HIS A 123 6.87 4.26 -13.14
N LEU A 124 5.55 4.41 -13.00
CA LEU A 124 4.60 3.35 -13.34
C LEU A 124 4.38 3.29 -14.85
N ILE A 125 4.79 2.18 -15.48
CA ILE A 125 4.47 1.92 -16.88
C ILE A 125 2.98 1.57 -16.98
N LYS A 126 2.18 2.51 -17.50
CA LYS A 126 0.77 2.23 -17.85
C LYS A 126 0.76 1.30 -19.06
N LYS A 127 -0.02 0.22 -19.00
CA LYS A 127 -0.26 -0.61 -20.20
C LYS A 127 -0.84 0.28 -21.29
N ILE A 128 -0.15 0.36 -22.42
CA ILE A 128 -0.76 0.84 -23.67
C ILE A 128 -1.88 -0.16 -23.96
N LYS A 129 -3.12 0.33 -23.98
CA LYS A 129 -4.28 -0.46 -24.38
C LYS A 129 -4.20 -0.79 -25.85
#